data_AF-A0A9X1HIC0-F1
#
_entry.id   AF-A0A9X1HIC0-F1
#
_cell.length_a   1.000
_cell.length_b   1.000
_cell.length_c   1.000
_cell.angle_alpha   90.00
_cell.angle_beta   90.00
_cell.angle_gamma   90.00
#
_symmetry.space_group_name_H-M   'P 1'
#
loop_
_entity.id
_entity.type
_entity.pdbx_description
1 polymer ?
#
loop_
_entity_poly.entity_id
_entity_poly.type
_entity_poly.pdbx_seq_one_letter_code
_entity_poly.pdbx_strand_id
1 'polypeptide(L)'
;MKLLRQWKEIHLRCSVTLQAWPGSSPPYANNERGYEVLGNFGPYAYAVGLGYARALSEQFSVGANIRYAYQLLVNGAISVNEGGGFNKTQFDANTYSIDFGVFYKTGFESLNFAMVLRNFSPEINYGFDSQDSELPLTFKIGVSMDLFDLTNLLNATDVNKNNHALLFSVDANRPRDFDEQIMLGLEYSFLNRIALRGGYSFPNDEQGFSAGVGLKQPLGGMGLEVDYSYTSFGIFSDVSRLSVRFTL
;
A
#
# COMPACT_ATOMS: atom_id res chain seq x y z
N MET A 1 -24.98 -33.02 8.88
CA MET A 1 -25.59 -31.74 8.48
C MET A 1 -25.58 -30.77 9.67
N LYS A 2 -24.38 -30.36 10.09
CA LYS A 2 -24.09 -29.36 11.13
C LYS A 2 -22.79 -28.71 10.68
N LEU A 3 -22.68 -27.38 10.84
CA LEU A 3 -21.54 -26.50 10.52
C LEU A 3 -21.58 -25.78 9.16
N LEU A 4 -22.53 -24.86 8.99
CA LEU A 4 -22.39 -23.69 8.09
C LEU A 4 -23.06 -22.49 8.75
N ARG A 5 -22.50 -22.03 9.88
CA ARG A 5 -23.00 -20.84 10.59
C ARG A 5 -21.86 -20.07 11.23
N GLN A 6 -21.18 -19.29 10.42
CA GLN A 6 -20.19 -18.23 10.69
C GLN A 6 -19.84 -17.74 9.27
N TRP A 7 -19.95 -16.48 8.85
CA TRP A 7 -19.27 -15.29 9.35
C TRP A 7 -20.07 -14.06 8.89
N LYS A 8 -20.51 -13.21 9.82
CA LYS A 8 -21.03 -11.87 9.51
C LYS A 8 -20.19 -10.85 10.28
N GLU A 9 -18.87 -10.96 10.11
CA GLU A 9 -17.93 -10.08 10.79
C GLU A 9 -17.85 -8.73 10.10
N ILE A 10 -17.86 -7.69 10.95
CA ILE A 10 -17.62 -6.32 10.58
C ILE A 10 -16.17 -6.05 10.94
N HIS A 11 -15.36 -5.66 9.96
CA HIS A 11 -13.97 -5.29 10.20
C HIS A 11 -13.81 -3.79 10.09
N LEU A 12 -13.44 -3.17 11.21
CA LEU A 12 -13.01 -1.77 11.29
C LEU A 12 -11.48 -1.75 11.29
N ARG A 13 -10.89 -0.93 10.42
CA ARG A 13 -9.44 -0.75 10.35
C ARG A 13 -9.09 0.73 10.50
N CYS A 14 -8.23 1.03 11.46
CA CYS A 14 -7.57 2.32 11.57
C CYS A 14 -6.14 2.18 11.05
N SER A 15 -5.69 3.13 10.23
CA SER A 15 -4.31 3.16 9.74
C SER A 15 -3.74 4.58 9.83
N VAL A 16 -2.54 4.69 10.40
CA VAL A 16 -1.75 5.92 10.42
C VAL A 16 -0.45 5.67 9.66
N THR A 17 -0.11 6.54 8.72
CA THR A 17 1.15 6.50 7.98
C THR A 17 1.88 7.82 8.18
N LEU A 18 3.14 7.75 8.62
CA LEU A 18 4.03 8.89 8.81
C LEU A 18 5.22 8.77 7.88
N GLN A 19 5.52 9.82 7.13
CA GLN A 19 6.70 9.89 6.28
C GLN A 19 7.43 11.21 6.55
N ALA A 20 8.70 11.09 6.96
CA ALA A 20 9.60 12.21 7.18
C ALA A 20 10.85 11.99 6.33
N TRP A 21 11.32 13.04 5.67
CA TRP A 21 12.54 12.98 4.88
C TRP A 21 13.73 13.47 5.72
N PRO A 22 14.74 12.62 5.97
CA PRO A 22 15.96 13.05 6.64
C PRO A 22 16.81 13.84 5.64
N GLY A 23 16.59 15.14 5.57
CA GLY A 23 17.31 16.01 4.66
C GLY A 23 16.83 17.43 4.82
N SER A 24 17.70 18.27 5.36
CA SER A 24 17.39 19.66 5.63
C SER A 24 18.43 20.52 4.94
N SER A 25 18.15 20.84 3.67
CA SER A 25 18.95 21.79 2.92
C SER A 25 18.55 23.20 3.36
N PRO A 26 19.46 24.09 3.77
CA PRO A 26 19.09 25.47 4.00
C PRO A 26 18.74 26.13 2.66
N PRO A 27 17.62 26.87 2.56
CA PRO A 27 17.40 27.74 1.42
C PRO A 27 18.37 28.92 1.50
N TYR A 28 18.98 29.27 0.38
CA TYR A 28 19.85 30.44 0.26
C TYR A 28 19.10 31.56 -0.46
N ALA A 29 18.94 32.72 0.17
CA ALA A 29 18.54 33.94 -0.54
C ALA A 29 19.79 34.64 -1.08
N ASN A 30 19.72 35.12 -2.33
CA ASN A 30 20.77 35.94 -2.92
C ASN A 30 20.48 37.42 -2.63
N ASN A 31 21.30 38.03 -1.77
CA ASN A 31 21.29 39.48 -1.50
C ASN A 31 22.68 40.07 -1.85
N GLU A 32 22.75 41.39 -2.06
CA GLU A 32 24.01 42.12 -2.35
C GLU A 32 25.11 41.98 -1.27
N ARG A 33 24.81 41.33 -0.13
CA ARG A 33 25.73 41.07 1.00
C ARG A 33 26.18 39.61 1.15
N GLY A 34 25.79 38.70 0.26
CA GLY A 34 26.15 37.27 0.28
C GLY A 34 24.99 36.33 0.62
N TYR A 35 25.29 35.03 0.77
CA TYR A 35 24.31 33.99 1.09
C TYR A 35 23.95 34.01 2.58
N GLU A 36 22.70 34.29 2.93
CA GLU A 36 22.18 34.11 4.30
C GLU A 36 21.47 32.76 4.44
N VAL A 37 21.79 32.02 5.51
CA VAL A 37 21.21 30.72 5.83
C VAL A 37 19.84 30.92 6.46
N LEU A 38 18.76 30.58 5.76
CA LEU A 38 17.37 30.83 6.18
C LEU A 38 16.80 29.79 7.15
N GLY A 39 17.66 29.10 7.89
CA GLY A 39 17.30 28.03 8.80
C GLY A 39 17.06 26.69 8.10
N ASN A 40 16.72 25.69 8.89
CA ASN A 40 16.60 24.30 8.48
C ASN A 40 15.13 23.95 8.22
N PHE A 41 14.76 23.50 7.02
CA PHE A 41 13.41 22.98 6.75
C PHE A 41 13.41 21.46 6.65
N GLY A 42 12.35 20.83 7.14
CA GLY A 42 12.12 19.39 7.03
C GLY A 42 10.69 19.14 6.56
N PRO A 43 10.46 18.65 5.34
CA PRO A 43 9.13 18.30 4.88
C PRO A 43 8.64 17.06 5.64
N TYR A 44 7.37 17.07 6.04
CA TYR A 44 6.72 15.93 6.68
C TYR A 44 5.33 15.71 6.10
N ALA A 45 4.93 14.45 6.03
CA ALA A 45 3.60 14.06 5.63
C ALA A 45 3.01 13.05 6.62
N TYR A 46 1.72 13.17 6.88
CA TYR A 46 0.95 12.19 7.64
C TYR A 46 -0.37 11.89 6.96
N ALA A 47 -0.81 10.64 7.07
CA ALA A 47 -2.12 10.22 6.61
C ALA A 47 -2.84 9.41 7.69
N VAL A 48 -4.11 9.72 7.93
CA VAL A 48 -4.99 9.03 8.88
C VAL A 48 -6.20 8.50 8.12
N GLY A 49 -6.51 7.22 8.28
CA GLY A 49 -7.62 6.58 7.55
C GLY A 49 -8.51 5.72 8.43
N LEU A 50 -9.80 5.69 8.06
CA LEU A 50 -10.84 4.85 8.64
C LEU A 50 -11.46 3.97 7.55
N GLY A 51 -11.30 2.66 7.70
CA GLY A 51 -11.85 1.65 6.82
C GLY A 51 -12.98 0.86 7.47
N TYR A 52 -14.02 0.57 6.69
CA TYR A 52 -15.14 -0.28 7.06
C TYR A 52 -15.38 -1.32 5.96
N ALA A 53 -15.50 -2.59 6.34
CA ALA A 53 -15.84 -3.68 5.43
C ALA A 53 -16.94 -4.59 6.01
N ARG A 54 -17.79 -5.11 5.13
CA ARG A 54 -18.90 -6.01 5.49
C ARG A 54 -19.13 -7.09 4.43
N ALA A 55 -19.29 -8.33 4.89
CA ALA A 55 -19.84 -9.41 4.09
C ALA A 55 -21.36 -9.23 3.90
N LEU A 56 -21.80 -9.07 2.67
CA LEU A 56 -23.22 -8.97 2.30
C LEU A 56 -23.84 -10.35 2.11
N SER A 57 -23.06 -11.30 1.59
CA SER A 57 -23.40 -12.72 1.48
C SER A 57 -22.16 -13.59 1.78
N GLU A 58 -22.32 -14.92 1.73
CA GLU A 58 -21.19 -15.85 1.88
C GLU A 58 -20.15 -15.69 0.77
N GLN A 59 -20.58 -15.21 -0.40
CA GLN A 59 -19.75 -15.04 -1.59
C GLN A 59 -19.35 -13.60 -1.83
N PHE A 60 -20.11 -12.62 -1.36
CA PHE A 60 -19.94 -11.21 -1.72
C PHE A 60 -19.65 -10.33 -0.52
N SER A 61 -18.54 -9.60 -0.57
CA SER A 61 -18.11 -8.64 0.45
C SER A 61 -17.76 -7.30 -0.19
N VAL A 62 -18.04 -6.22 0.55
CA VAL A 62 -17.73 -4.85 0.13
C VAL A 62 -17.00 -4.11 1.24
N GLY A 63 -16.15 -3.16 0.87
CA GLY A 63 -15.45 -2.31 1.81
C GLY A 63 -15.23 -0.91 1.26
N ALA A 64 -15.12 0.05 2.16
CA ALA A 64 -14.76 1.42 1.84
C ALA A 64 -13.73 1.93 2.86
N ASN A 65 -12.87 2.84 2.44
CA ASN A 65 -11.87 3.50 3.28
C ASN A 65 -11.86 4.99 3.00
N ILE A 66 -11.85 5.81 4.03
CA ILE A 66 -11.71 7.26 3.91
C ILE A 66 -10.38 7.63 4.57
N ARG A 67 -9.53 8.35 3.86
CA ARG A 67 -8.22 8.78 4.34
C ARG A 67 -8.10 10.30 4.23
N TYR A 68 -7.52 10.90 5.25
CA TYR A 68 -7.08 12.28 5.26
C TYR A 68 -5.56 12.28 5.17
N ALA A 69 -5.00 12.93 4.16
CA ALA A 69 -3.57 13.11 3.98
C ALA A 69 -3.23 14.58 4.14
N TYR A 70 -2.17 14.86 4.89
CA TYR A 70 -1.60 16.18 5.08
C TYR A 70 -0.12 16.13 4.74
N GLN A 71 0.35 17.11 3.99
CA GLN A 71 1.75 17.24 3.61
C GLN A 71 2.19 18.69 3.76
N LEU A 72 3.30 18.89 4.46
CA LEU A 72 4.01 20.15 4.51
C LEU A 72 5.26 20.04 3.65
N LEU A 73 5.30 20.81 2.56
CA LEU A 73 6.36 20.78 1.55
C LEU A 73 7.48 21.77 1.89
N VAL A 74 7.12 23.01 2.24
CA VAL A 74 8.08 24.07 2.55
C VAL A 74 7.53 24.92 3.71
N ASN A 75 8.38 25.13 4.71
CA ASN A 75 8.16 26.12 5.77
C ASN A 75 9.47 26.89 5.91
N GLY A 76 9.62 27.96 5.14
CA GLY A 76 10.86 28.69 5.02
C GLY A 76 10.64 30.12 4.57
N ALA A 77 11.59 31.00 4.93
CA ALA A 77 11.63 32.34 4.36
C ALA A 77 12.12 32.26 2.92
N ILE A 78 11.44 32.93 1.98
CA ILE A 78 11.81 32.95 0.56
C ILE A 78 12.24 34.33 0.06
N SER A 79 12.08 35.38 0.88
CA SER A 79 12.57 36.72 0.55
C SER A 79 12.88 37.56 1.80
N VAL A 80 13.79 38.52 1.64
CA VAL A 80 14.10 39.55 2.65
C VAL A 80 13.43 40.84 2.19
N ASN A 81 12.60 41.44 3.04
CA ASN A 81 11.98 42.74 2.76
C ASN A 81 13.04 43.86 2.81
N GLU A 82 12.81 44.98 2.12
CA GLU A 82 13.70 46.17 2.12
C GLU A 82 14.01 46.74 3.53
N GLY A 83 13.27 46.32 4.56
CA GLY A 83 13.52 46.65 5.98
C GLY A 83 14.27 45.59 6.81
N GLY A 84 14.84 44.54 6.19
CA GLY A 84 15.62 43.49 6.89
C GLY A 84 14.79 42.39 7.58
N GLY A 85 13.51 42.26 7.24
CA GLY A 85 12.63 41.21 7.78
C GLY A 85 12.45 40.02 6.81
N PHE A 86 12.49 38.79 7.32
CA PHE A 86 12.27 37.57 6.54
C PHE A 86 10.77 37.34 6.25
N ASN A 87 10.39 37.18 4.98
CA ASN A 87 9.03 36.80 4.58
C ASN A 87 8.91 35.27 4.54
N LYS A 88 8.13 34.70 5.48
CA LYS A 88 7.92 33.25 5.61
C LYS A 88 6.65 32.84 4.87
N THR A 89 6.79 31.91 3.93
CA THR A 89 5.64 31.27 3.28
C THR A 89 5.56 29.81 3.70
N GLN A 90 4.38 29.39 4.14
CA GLN A 90 4.06 28.01 4.46
C GLN A 90 3.35 27.41 3.27
N PHE A 91 3.87 26.28 2.80
CA PHE A 91 3.28 25.48 1.73
C PHE A 91 2.84 24.16 2.32
N ASP A 92 1.58 24.14 2.75
CA ASP A 92 0.88 22.93 3.17
C ASP A 92 -0.23 22.57 2.20
N ALA A 93 -0.43 21.26 2.05
CA ALA A 93 -1.49 20.69 1.24
C ALA A 93 -2.19 19.61 2.04
N ASN A 94 -3.51 19.62 1.97
CA ASN A 94 -4.34 18.59 2.58
C ASN A 94 -5.33 18.04 1.55
N THR A 95 -5.64 16.76 1.69
CA THR A 95 -6.60 16.11 0.82
C THR A 95 -7.33 14.97 1.50
N TYR A 96 -8.51 14.66 0.98
CA TYR A 96 -9.30 13.51 1.36
C TYR A 96 -9.32 12.51 0.21
N SER A 97 -9.04 11.25 0.50
CA SER A 97 -9.15 10.17 -0.46
C SER A 97 -10.16 9.14 0.02
N ILE A 98 -10.88 8.55 -0.93
CA ILE A 98 -11.82 7.46 -0.71
C ILE A 98 -11.35 6.27 -1.52
N ASP A 99 -11.32 5.09 -0.89
CA ASP A 99 -11.12 3.81 -1.55
C ASP A 99 -12.41 2.99 -1.46
N PHE A 100 -12.73 2.25 -2.52
CA PHE A 100 -13.85 1.32 -2.57
C PHE A 100 -13.37 -0.03 -3.07
N GLY A 101 -13.79 -1.11 -2.41
CA GLY A 101 -13.38 -2.48 -2.72
C GLY A 101 -14.55 -3.45 -2.73
N VAL A 102 -14.48 -4.42 -3.64
CA VAL A 102 -15.40 -5.54 -3.77
C VAL A 102 -14.61 -6.82 -3.79
N PHE A 103 -15.08 -7.82 -3.05
CA PHE A 103 -14.48 -9.15 -2.99
C PHE A 103 -15.54 -10.20 -3.22
N TYR A 104 -15.30 -11.09 -4.18
CA TYR A 104 -16.21 -12.14 -4.62
C TYR A 104 -15.52 -13.51 -4.54
N LYS A 105 -16.06 -14.39 -3.69
CA LYS A 105 -15.69 -15.80 -3.65
C LYS A 105 -16.56 -16.54 -4.66
N THR A 106 -15.95 -17.13 -5.67
CA THR A 106 -16.69 -17.76 -6.76
C THR A 106 -17.43 -19.03 -6.30
N GLY A 107 -16.99 -19.63 -5.20
CA GLY A 107 -17.49 -20.92 -4.70
C GLY A 107 -16.89 -22.13 -5.43
N PHE A 108 -16.04 -21.91 -6.43
CA PHE A 108 -15.24 -22.94 -7.07
C PHE A 108 -13.89 -23.06 -6.35
N GLU A 109 -13.78 -24.02 -5.43
CA GLU A 109 -12.59 -24.22 -4.58
C GLU A 109 -12.17 -22.90 -3.89
N SER A 110 -10.88 -22.56 -3.93
CA SER A 110 -10.29 -21.33 -3.39
C SER A 110 -10.19 -20.19 -4.42
N LEU A 111 -10.90 -20.27 -5.56
CA LEU A 111 -10.87 -19.20 -6.56
C LEU A 111 -11.64 -17.97 -6.06
N ASN A 112 -10.90 -16.87 -5.90
CA ASN A 112 -11.41 -15.57 -5.48
C ASN A 112 -11.18 -14.52 -6.56
N PHE A 113 -12.09 -13.55 -6.61
CA PHE A 113 -12.04 -12.37 -7.46
C PHE A 113 -12.14 -11.12 -6.59
N ALA A 114 -11.34 -10.11 -6.91
CA ALA A 114 -11.32 -8.85 -6.17
C ALA A 114 -11.23 -7.67 -7.13
N MET A 115 -11.89 -6.57 -6.76
CA MET A 115 -11.77 -5.29 -7.44
C MET A 115 -11.60 -4.19 -6.40
N VAL A 116 -10.75 -3.22 -6.69
CA VAL A 116 -10.56 -2.05 -5.83
C VAL A 116 -10.31 -0.81 -6.66
N LEU A 117 -11.00 0.26 -6.31
CA LEU A 117 -10.73 1.62 -6.76
C LEU A 117 -10.10 2.36 -5.58
N ARG A 118 -8.89 2.91 -5.77
CA ARG A 118 -8.11 3.56 -4.73
C ARG A 118 -7.80 5.00 -5.08
N ASN A 119 -7.65 5.82 -4.05
CA ASN A 119 -7.27 7.23 -4.12
C ASN A 119 -8.28 8.11 -4.87
N PHE A 120 -9.57 7.84 -4.76
CA PHE A 120 -10.59 8.74 -5.31
C PHE A 120 -10.63 10.03 -4.48
N SER A 121 -10.23 11.15 -5.06
CA SER A 121 -10.11 12.45 -4.39
C SER A 121 -10.76 13.54 -5.25
N PRO A 122 -11.41 14.55 -4.65
CA PRO A 122 -11.67 15.82 -5.32
C PRO A 122 -10.34 16.48 -5.73
N GLU A 123 -10.37 17.34 -6.75
CA GLU A 123 -9.23 18.15 -7.19
C GLU A 123 -8.68 19.00 -6.04
N ILE A 124 -7.35 19.04 -5.88
CA ILE A 124 -6.65 19.82 -4.86
C ILE A 124 -6.02 21.04 -5.54
N ASN A 125 -6.37 22.24 -5.09
CA ASN A 125 -5.77 23.48 -5.59
C ASN A 125 -4.57 23.87 -4.70
N TYR A 126 -3.38 23.94 -5.28
CA TYR A 126 -2.13 24.22 -4.58
C TYR A 126 -1.79 25.73 -4.46
N GLY A 127 -2.72 26.63 -4.82
CA GLY A 127 -2.56 28.08 -4.62
C GLY A 127 -1.48 28.76 -5.47
N PHE A 128 -0.84 28.04 -6.39
CA PHE A 128 0.04 28.55 -7.44
C PHE A 128 -0.63 28.27 -8.79
N ASP A 129 -0.56 29.23 -9.72
CA ASP A 129 -0.96 29.15 -11.15
C ASP A 129 -1.30 27.73 -11.62
N SER A 130 -2.58 27.39 -11.49
CA SER A 130 -3.15 26.06 -11.23
C SER A 130 -2.79 25.00 -12.27
N GLN A 131 -1.96 24.02 -11.89
CA GLN A 131 -2.13 22.66 -12.39
C GLN A 131 -2.86 21.87 -11.32
N ASP A 132 -4.12 21.53 -11.61
CA ASP A 132 -4.94 20.68 -10.76
C ASP A 132 -4.22 19.33 -10.58
N SER A 133 -3.81 19.03 -9.36
CA SER A 133 -3.12 17.77 -9.06
C SER A 133 -4.02 16.91 -8.20
N GLU A 134 -4.69 15.97 -8.85
CA GLU A 134 -5.45 14.92 -8.20
C GLU A 134 -4.53 13.79 -7.72
N LEU A 135 -4.94 13.11 -6.65
CA LEU A 135 -4.28 11.87 -6.25
C LEU A 135 -4.36 10.85 -7.40
N PRO A 136 -3.33 10.00 -7.58
CA PRO A 136 -3.32 9.02 -8.67
C PRO A 136 -4.41 7.96 -8.43
N LEU A 137 -5.57 8.18 -9.05
CA LEU A 137 -6.68 7.25 -9.08
C LEU A 137 -6.17 5.94 -9.65
N THR A 138 -6.33 4.86 -8.89
CA THR A 138 -5.84 3.54 -9.29
C THR A 138 -6.97 2.53 -9.25
N PHE A 139 -7.22 1.90 -10.39
CA PHE A 139 -8.14 0.80 -10.51
C PHE A 139 -7.37 -0.52 -10.56
N LYS A 140 -7.73 -1.47 -9.69
CA LYS A 140 -7.10 -2.79 -9.66
C LYS A 140 -8.17 -3.88 -9.66
N ILE A 141 -7.96 -4.89 -10.48
CA ILE A 141 -8.74 -6.12 -10.52
C ILE A 141 -7.78 -7.29 -10.29
N GLY A 142 -8.18 -8.29 -9.52
CA GLY A 142 -7.34 -9.45 -9.26
C GLY A 142 -8.12 -10.74 -9.14
N VAL A 143 -7.44 -11.84 -9.45
CA VAL A 143 -7.87 -13.20 -9.16
C VAL A 143 -6.80 -13.92 -8.36
N SER A 144 -7.22 -14.80 -7.46
CA SER A 144 -6.30 -15.62 -6.67
C SER A 144 -6.88 -17.01 -6.44
N MET A 145 -6.03 -18.03 -6.43
CA MET A 145 -6.42 -19.43 -6.21
C MET A 145 -5.28 -20.21 -5.55
N ASP A 146 -5.60 -21.17 -4.68
CA ASP A 146 -4.62 -22.16 -4.22
C ASP A 146 -4.47 -23.27 -5.28
N LEU A 147 -3.27 -23.41 -5.84
CA LEU A 147 -2.98 -24.38 -6.88
C LEU A 147 -3.08 -25.82 -6.35
N PHE A 148 -2.84 -26.07 -5.06
CA PHE A 148 -3.02 -27.42 -4.50
C PHE A 148 -4.49 -27.83 -4.41
N ASP A 149 -5.44 -26.88 -4.36
CA ASP A 149 -6.85 -27.23 -4.48
C ASP A 149 -7.17 -27.76 -5.88
N LEU A 150 -6.58 -27.15 -6.91
CA LEU A 150 -6.75 -27.58 -8.29
C LEU A 150 -6.10 -28.95 -8.55
N THR A 151 -4.88 -29.19 -8.08
CA THR A 151 -4.20 -30.48 -8.33
C THR A 151 -4.85 -31.64 -7.59
N ASN A 152 -5.38 -31.41 -6.39
CA ASN A 152 -6.17 -32.39 -5.66
C ASN A 152 -7.49 -32.72 -6.39
N LEU A 153 -8.17 -31.72 -6.97
CA LEU A 153 -9.38 -31.93 -7.78
C LEU A 153 -9.08 -32.75 -9.05
N LEU A 154 -7.89 -32.56 -9.65
CA LEU A 154 -7.45 -33.28 -10.84
C LEU A 154 -6.82 -34.65 -10.54
N ASN A 155 -6.86 -35.14 -9.28
CA ASN A 155 -6.20 -36.37 -8.82
C ASN A 155 -4.71 -36.47 -9.19
N ALA A 156 -4.03 -35.34 -9.36
CA ALA A 156 -2.66 -35.31 -9.85
C ALA A 156 -1.62 -35.51 -8.72
N THR A 157 -1.98 -35.17 -7.48
CA THR A 157 -1.09 -35.23 -6.31
C THR A 157 -1.89 -35.35 -5.02
N ASP A 158 -1.47 -36.20 -4.07
CA ASP A 158 -2.03 -36.27 -2.71
C ASP A 158 -1.25 -35.34 -1.75
N VAL A 159 -1.46 -34.03 -1.85
CA VAL A 159 -0.82 -33.05 -0.95
C VAL A 159 -1.75 -32.75 0.21
N ASN A 160 -1.24 -32.89 1.45
CA ASN A 160 -2.00 -32.53 2.65
C ASN A 160 -2.17 -31.00 2.76
N LYS A 161 -3.37 -30.52 2.42
CA LYS A 161 -3.78 -29.10 2.46
C LYS A 161 -3.56 -28.43 3.81
N ASN A 162 -3.51 -29.20 4.91
CA ASN A 162 -3.30 -28.64 6.24
C ASN A 162 -1.84 -28.18 6.47
N ASN A 163 -0.89 -28.73 5.71
CA ASN A 163 0.53 -28.46 5.87
C ASN A 163 1.11 -27.61 4.74
N HIS A 164 0.48 -27.60 3.57
CA HIS A 164 0.99 -26.93 2.39
C HIS A 164 -0.14 -26.17 1.69
N ALA A 165 0.10 -24.91 1.38
CA ALA A 165 -0.75 -24.08 0.55
C ALA A 165 0.11 -23.38 -0.51
N LEU A 166 -0.34 -23.31 -1.75
CA LEU A 166 0.37 -22.62 -2.84
C LEU A 166 -0.58 -21.63 -3.52
N LEU A 167 -0.66 -20.43 -2.97
CA LEU A 167 -1.50 -19.37 -3.48
C LEU A 167 -0.85 -18.72 -4.70
N PHE A 168 -1.55 -18.73 -5.82
CA PHE A 168 -1.21 -17.98 -7.01
C PHE A 168 -2.19 -16.83 -7.20
N SER A 169 -1.69 -15.65 -7.59
CA SER A 169 -2.49 -14.46 -7.83
C SER A 169 -2.07 -13.72 -9.09
N VAL A 170 -3.05 -13.19 -9.80
CA VAL A 170 -2.86 -12.31 -10.95
C VAL A 170 -3.70 -11.06 -10.74
N ASP A 171 -3.05 -9.90 -10.69
CA ASP A 171 -3.72 -8.61 -10.64
C ASP A 171 -3.44 -7.82 -11.92
N ALA A 172 -4.44 -7.12 -12.43
CA ALA A 172 -4.30 -6.03 -13.38
C ALA A 172 -4.46 -4.70 -12.62
N ASN A 173 -3.48 -3.82 -12.73
CA ASN A 173 -3.41 -2.53 -12.06
C ASN A 173 -3.33 -1.43 -13.11
N ARG A 174 -4.34 -0.56 -13.13
CA ARG A 174 -4.44 0.56 -14.06
C ARG A 174 -4.54 1.88 -13.28
N PRO A 175 -3.40 2.56 -13.05
CA PRO A 175 -3.40 3.95 -12.63
C PRO A 175 -3.97 4.85 -13.74
N ARG A 176 -4.43 6.05 -13.40
CA ARG A 176 -4.93 7.02 -14.39
C ARG A 176 -3.84 7.47 -15.38
N ASP A 177 -2.64 7.69 -14.85
CA ASP A 177 -1.57 8.41 -15.56
C ASP A 177 -0.44 7.48 -16.08
N PHE A 178 -0.61 6.16 -15.96
CA PHE A 178 0.38 5.15 -16.36
C PHE A 178 -0.27 3.99 -17.12
N ASP A 179 0.59 3.23 -17.82
CA ASP A 179 0.19 2.00 -18.49
C ASP A 179 -0.32 0.94 -17.50
N GLU A 180 -1.18 0.07 -18.01
CA GLU A 180 -1.71 -1.07 -17.26
C GLU A 180 -0.60 -2.06 -16.92
N GLN A 181 -0.45 -2.36 -15.64
CA GLN A 181 0.53 -3.29 -15.09
C GLN A 181 -0.15 -4.56 -14.65
N ILE A 182 0.34 -5.70 -15.13
CA ILE A 182 0.00 -7.02 -14.61
C ILE A 182 0.98 -7.38 -13.50
N MET A 183 0.45 -7.91 -12.39
CA MET A 183 1.22 -8.37 -11.24
C MET A 183 0.93 -9.86 -11.04
N LEU A 184 1.97 -10.67 -11.12
CA LEU A 184 1.93 -12.09 -10.79
C LEU A 184 2.50 -12.27 -9.40
N GLY A 185 1.79 -13.02 -8.57
CA GLY A 185 2.19 -13.35 -7.20
C GLY A 185 2.09 -14.85 -6.97
N LEU A 186 3.07 -15.39 -6.25
CA LEU A 186 3.09 -16.76 -5.79
C LEU A 186 3.50 -16.78 -4.32
N GLU A 187 2.68 -17.39 -3.48
CA GLU A 187 2.96 -17.59 -2.06
C GLU A 187 2.87 -19.08 -1.73
N TYR A 188 3.97 -19.64 -1.25
CA TYR A 188 4.01 -20.98 -0.69
C TYR A 188 4.03 -20.90 0.83
N SER A 189 3.04 -21.48 1.49
CA SER A 189 2.94 -21.54 2.95
C SER A 189 3.13 -22.97 3.45
N PHE A 190 4.04 -23.12 4.40
CA PHE A 190 4.34 -24.38 5.08
C PHE A 190 3.91 -24.33 6.55
N LEU A 191 3.06 -25.27 6.94
CA LEU A 191 2.46 -25.42 8.28
C LEU A 191 1.81 -24.15 8.81
N ASN A 192 1.39 -23.24 7.92
CA ASN A 192 0.91 -21.90 8.26
C ASN A 192 1.90 -21.10 9.16
N ARG A 193 3.19 -21.45 9.12
CA ARG A 193 4.26 -20.81 9.91
C ARG A 193 5.29 -20.15 9.02
N ILE A 194 5.68 -20.80 7.93
CA ILE A 194 6.71 -20.28 7.02
C ILE A 194 6.02 -19.91 5.72
N ALA A 195 6.21 -18.70 5.25
CA ALA A 195 5.72 -18.24 3.95
C ALA A 195 6.91 -17.88 3.07
N LEU A 196 6.94 -18.39 1.84
CA LEU A 196 7.86 -17.98 0.79
C LEU A 196 7.05 -17.27 -0.29
N ARG A 197 7.47 -16.08 -0.67
CA ARG A 197 6.74 -15.22 -1.60
C ARG A 197 7.64 -14.86 -2.78
N GLY A 198 7.08 -14.97 -3.96
CA GLY A 198 7.68 -14.50 -5.21
C GLY A 198 6.67 -13.65 -5.96
N GLY A 199 7.14 -12.62 -6.64
CA GLY A 199 6.28 -11.75 -7.42
C GLY A 199 7.02 -11.10 -8.58
N TYR A 200 6.28 -10.83 -9.64
CA TYR A 200 6.78 -10.14 -10.81
C TYR A 200 5.70 -9.21 -11.34
N SER A 201 6.07 -8.00 -11.75
CA SER A 201 5.11 -7.05 -12.33
C SER A 201 5.62 -6.56 -13.67
N PHE A 202 4.73 -6.57 -14.67
CA PHE A 202 5.03 -6.23 -16.05
C PHE A 202 3.80 -5.61 -16.75
N PRO A 203 3.97 -4.71 -17.73
CA PRO A 203 5.20 -3.98 -18.03
C PRO A 203 5.57 -3.02 -16.89
N ASN A 204 6.86 -2.91 -16.58
CA ASN A 204 7.41 -1.92 -15.65
C ASN A 204 8.80 -1.54 -16.14
N ASP A 205 9.16 -0.27 -15.96
CA ASP A 205 10.45 0.24 -16.41
C ASP A 205 11.55 -0.03 -15.37
N GLU A 206 11.22 0.06 -14.08
CA GLU A 206 12.22 -0.08 -13.01
C GLU A 206 11.94 -1.22 -12.03
N GLN A 207 10.69 -1.52 -11.69
CA GLN A 207 10.39 -2.55 -10.70
C GLN A 207 10.53 -3.95 -11.31
N GLY A 208 11.53 -4.71 -10.85
CA GLY A 208 11.79 -6.07 -11.28
C GLY A 208 11.13 -7.15 -10.40
N PHE A 209 11.79 -8.30 -10.31
CA PHE A 209 11.37 -9.41 -9.46
C PHE A 209 11.39 -9.05 -7.96
N SER A 210 10.42 -9.58 -7.23
CA SER A 210 10.30 -9.46 -5.78
C SER A 210 10.30 -10.83 -5.12
N ALA A 211 11.06 -10.96 -4.04
CA ALA A 211 11.10 -12.16 -3.20
C ALA A 211 10.84 -11.79 -1.74
N GLY A 212 10.29 -12.72 -0.97
CA GLY A 212 10.13 -12.52 0.46
C GLY A 212 10.00 -13.81 1.23
N VAL A 213 10.30 -13.73 2.53
CA VAL A 213 10.10 -14.80 3.50
C VAL A 213 9.34 -14.26 4.70
N GLY A 214 8.38 -15.03 5.20
CA GLY A 214 7.58 -14.72 6.37
C GLY A 214 7.65 -15.84 7.40
N LEU A 215 7.72 -15.47 8.68
CA LEU A 215 7.71 -16.39 9.81
C LEU A 215 6.61 -15.98 10.77
N LYS A 216 5.67 -16.89 11.02
CA LYS A 216 4.56 -16.76 11.97
C LYS A 216 4.79 -17.71 13.14
N GLN A 217 4.90 -17.15 14.34
CA GLN A 217 5.12 -17.89 15.56
C GLN A 217 4.06 -17.51 16.62
N PRO A 218 3.24 -18.46 17.08
CA PRO A 218 2.40 -18.24 18.25
C PRO A 218 3.26 -18.26 19.51
N LEU A 219 3.13 -17.21 20.33
CA LEU A 219 3.81 -16.98 21.61
C LEU A 219 2.74 -16.82 22.70
N GLY A 220 2.32 -17.93 23.31
CA GLY A 220 1.62 -17.94 24.60
C GLY A 220 0.41 -16.99 24.74
N GLY A 221 -0.38 -16.82 23.67
CA GLY A 221 -1.53 -15.90 23.63
C GLY A 221 -1.37 -14.69 22.71
N MET A 222 -0.19 -14.50 22.11
CA MET A 222 0.06 -13.46 21.11
C MET A 222 0.73 -14.10 19.87
N GLY A 223 0.34 -13.71 18.67
CA GLY A 223 1.00 -14.09 17.42
C GLY A 223 2.08 -13.09 17.04
N LEU A 224 3.30 -13.55 16.78
CA LEU A 224 4.36 -12.77 16.16
C LEU A 224 4.49 -13.19 14.70
N GLU A 225 4.47 -12.23 13.79
CA GLU A 225 4.78 -12.43 12.37
C GLU A 225 5.92 -11.49 11.98
N VAL A 226 6.96 -12.05 11.36
CA VAL A 226 8.11 -11.30 10.83
C VAL A 226 8.20 -11.58 9.34
N ASP A 227 8.15 -10.53 8.54
CA ASP A 227 8.27 -10.60 7.09
C ASP A 227 9.49 -9.83 6.62
N TYR A 228 10.30 -10.46 5.79
CA TYR A 228 11.39 -9.82 5.06
C TYR A 228 11.09 -9.90 3.57
N SER A 229 11.17 -8.77 2.87
CA SER A 229 11.02 -8.70 1.42
C SER A 229 12.17 -7.95 0.76
N TYR A 230 12.50 -8.40 -0.44
CA TYR A 230 13.52 -7.84 -1.32
C TYR A 230 12.89 -7.61 -2.68
N THR A 231 13.03 -6.39 -3.19
CA THR A 231 12.57 -6.00 -4.53
C THR A 231 13.75 -5.43 -5.27
N SER A 232 14.05 -6.01 -6.44
CA SER A 232 15.05 -5.42 -7.32
C SER A 232 14.45 -4.25 -8.09
N PHE A 233 15.19 -3.16 -8.12
CA PHE A 233 14.88 -2.00 -8.96
C PHE A 233 16.02 -1.85 -9.96
N GLY A 234 15.73 -1.66 -11.26
CA GLY A 234 16.74 -1.68 -12.31
C GLY A 234 17.85 -0.64 -12.14
N ILE A 235 17.54 0.62 -12.46
CA ILE A 235 18.50 1.74 -12.36
C ILE A 235 18.67 2.29 -10.93
N PHE A 236 17.80 1.87 -10.00
CA PHE A 236 17.85 2.29 -8.61
C PHE A 236 18.46 1.20 -7.73
N SER A 237 18.90 1.54 -6.52
CA SER A 237 19.36 0.53 -5.57
C SER A 237 18.21 -0.39 -5.14
N ASP A 238 18.53 -1.65 -4.94
CA ASP A 238 17.58 -2.64 -4.46
C ASP A 238 16.97 -2.25 -3.11
N VAL A 239 15.70 -2.58 -2.92
CA VAL A 239 14.96 -2.22 -1.71
C VAL A 239 14.70 -3.46 -0.88
N SER A 240 15.18 -3.44 0.37
CA SER A 240 14.81 -4.42 1.40
C SER A 240 13.81 -3.82 2.38
N ARG A 241 12.83 -4.60 2.81
CA ARG A 241 11.81 -4.20 3.78
C ARG A 241 11.69 -5.26 4.85
N LEU A 242 11.65 -4.82 6.11
CA LEU A 242 11.37 -5.66 7.27
C LEU A 242 10.05 -5.21 7.89
N SER A 243 9.13 -6.13 8.10
CA SER A 243 7.84 -5.90 8.76
C SER A 243 7.71 -6.84 9.95
N VAL A 244 7.23 -6.30 11.07
CA VAL A 244 6.93 -7.08 12.27
C VAL A 244 5.48 -6.79 12.65
N ARG A 245 4.68 -7.84 12.77
CA ARG A 245 3.27 -7.77 13.15
C ARG A 245 3.04 -8.55 14.43
N PHE A 246 2.28 -7.93 15.33
CA PHE A 246 1.76 -8.56 16.53
C PHE A 246 0.25 -8.73 16.39
N THR A 247 -0.24 -9.94 16.62
CA THR A 247 -1.67 -10.27 16.63
C THR A 247 -2.04 -10.71 18.04
N LEU A 248 -3.08 -10.11 18.61
CA LEU A 248 -3.61 -10.48 19.93
C LEU A 248 -4.78 -11.45 19.77
#